data_AF-A0A1K1Q2P8-F1
#
_entry.id   AF-A0A1K1Q2P8-F1
#
_cell.length_a   1.000
_cell.length_b   1.000
_cell.length_c   1.000
_cell.angle_alpha   90.00
_cell.angle_beta   90.00
_cell.angle_gamma   90.00
#
_symmetry.space_group_name_H-M   'P 1'
#
loop_
_entity.id
_entity.type
_entity.pdbx_description
1 polymer ?
#
loop_
_entity_poly.entity_id
_entity_poly.type
_entity_poly.pdbx_seq_one_letter_code
_entity_poly.pdbx_strand_id
1 'polypeptide(L)' 'MKIITESKDNNTANIPMPEISEESRQAFIRAMKIGYYKAFHKQGLLTDSQLERLIDMNTVKTDNIAADNDDDNNNPAA' A
#
# COMPACT_ATOMS: atom_id res chain seq x y z
N MET A 1 9.61 57.28 -16.59
CA MET A 1 8.89 56.23 -15.85
C MET A 1 9.73 54.96 -15.94
N LYS A 2 10.34 54.51 -14.83
CA LYS A 2 11.11 53.25 -14.81
C LYS A 2 10.13 52.11 -14.51
N ILE A 3 10.04 51.15 -15.41
CA ILE A 3 9.31 49.91 -15.16
C ILE A 3 10.23 49.05 -14.30
N ILE A 4 9.83 48.81 -13.06
CA ILE A 4 10.48 47.82 -12.19
C ILE A 4 9.86 46.48 -12.58
N THR A 5 10.60 45.66 -13.32
CA THR A 5 10.29 44.25 -13.47
C THR A 5 10.62 43.58 -12.15
N GLU A 6 9.60 43.29 -11.35
CA GLU A 6 9.74 42.38 -10.22
C GLU A 6 10.03 40.99 -10.79
N SER A 7 11.32 40.61 -10.75
CA SER A 7 11.72 39.22 -10.89
C SER A 7 11.07 38.46 -9.74
N LYS A 8 10.02 37.71 -10.06
CA LYS A 8 9.43 36.76 -9.13
C LYS A 8 10.50 35.72 -8.85
N ASP A 9 11.22 35.88 -7.74
CA ASP A 9 12.14 34.87 -7.27
C ASP A 9 11.30 33.65 -6.87
N ASN A 10 11.11 32.74 -7.81
CA ASN A 10 10.67 31.38 -7.54
C ASN A 10 11.80 30.67 -6.80
N ASN A 11 11.95 31.03 -5.53
CA ASN A 11 12.66 30.26 -4.54
C ASN A 11 11.81 29.01 -4.31
N THR A 12 11.96 28.04 -5.22
CA THR A 12 11.58 26.66 -4.99
C THR A 12 12.52 26.18 -3.89
N ALA A 13 12.22 26.57 -2.66
CA ALA A 13 12.76 25.90 -1.49
C ALA A 13 12.59 24.41 -1.77
N ASN A 14 13.66 23.64 -1.59
CA ASN A 14 13.61 22.18 -1.56
C ASN A 14 12.60 21.79 -0.47
N ILE A 15 11.31 21.78 -0.79
CA ILE A 15 10.26 21.27 0.07
C ILE A 15 10.43 19.76 -0.07
N PRO A 16 10.90 19.05 0.98
CA PRO A 16 11.01 17.61 0.92
C PRO A 16 9.64 17.05 0.56
N MET A 17 9.59 16.20 -0.47
CA MET A 17 8.36 15.51 -0.82
C MET A 17 7.88 14.78 0.45
N PRO A 18 6.62 14.96 0.89
CA PRO A 18 6.11 14.21 2.02
C PRO A 18 6.09 12.72 1.65
N GLU A 19 7.02 11.96 2.22
CA GLU A 19 7.11 10.52 2.08
C GLU A 19 6.33 9.86 3.22
N ILE A 20 5.45 8.92 2.87
CA ILE A 20 4.80 8.07 3.86
C ILE A 20 5.75 6.94 4.23
N SER A 21 5.84 6.60 5.51
CA SER A 21 6.62 5.43 5.92
C SER A 21 6.00 4.16 5.35
N GLU A 22 6.82 3.12 5.14
CA GLU A 22 6.31 1.84 4.61
C GLU A 22 5.31 1.20 5.59
N GLU A 23 5.48 1.38 6.89
CA GLU A 23 4.52 0.92 7.90
C GLU A 23 3.16 1.61 7.74
N SER A 24 3.18 2.92 7.47
CA SER A 24 1.98 3.72 7.22
C SER A 24 1.30 3.30 5.93
N ARG A 25 2.08 3.06 4.87
CA ARG A 25 1.59 2.54 3.59
C ARG A 25 0.95 1.16 3.75
N GLN A 26 1.59 0.25 4.48
CA GLN A 26 1.07 -1.08 4.75
C GLN A 26 -0.20 -1.03 5.61
N ALA A 27 -0.23 -0.16 6.62
CA ALA A 27 -1.44 0.06 7.43
C ALA A 27 -2.62 0.55 6.58
N PHE A 28 -2.37 1.49 5.65
CA PHE A 28 -3.37 1.96 4.72
C PHE A 28 -3.88 0.84 3.79
N ILE A 29 -2.97 0.04 3.21
CA ILE A 29 -3.35 -1.09 2.35
C ILE A 29 -4.19 -2.12 3.13
N ARG A 30 -3.83 -2.43 4.38
CA ARG A 30 -4.61 -3.33 5.25
C ARG A 30 -6.02 -2.79 5.49
N ALA A 31 -6.13 -1.51 5.82
CA ALA A 31 -7.43 -0.87 6.05
C ALA A 31 -8.32 -0.95 4.80
N MET A 32 -7.74 -0.70 3.62
CA MET A 32 -8.43 -0.83 2.33
C MET A 32 -8.93 -2.26 2.09
N LYS A 33 -8.08 -3.28 2.29
CA LYS A 33 -8.45 -4.69 2.16
C LYS A 33 -9.64 -5.06 3.05
N ILE A 34 -9.58 -4.68 4.33
CA ILE A 34 -10.67 -4.92 5.29
C ILE A 34 -11.97 -4.23 4.84
N GLY A 35 -11.88 -3.01 4.29
CA GLY A 35 -13.01 -2.31 3.70
C GLY A 35 -13.68 -3.09 2.58
N TYR A 36 -12.89 -3.67 1.65
CA TYR A 36 -13.41 -4.52 0.58
C TYR A 36 -14.04 -5.81 1.10
N TYR A 37 -13.41 -6.50 2.06
CA TYR A 37 -13.99 -7.72 2.63
C TYR A 37 -15.36 -7.45 3.25
N LYS A 38 -15.51 -6.33 3.98
CA LYS A 38 -16.81 -5.91 4.52
C LYS A 38 -17.82 -5.59 3.42
N ALA A 39 -17.39 -5.01 2.30
CA ALA A 39 -18.28 -4.74 1.18
C ALA A 39 -18.76 -6.04 0.51
N PHE A 40 -17.88 -7.01 0.31
CA PHE A 40 -18.22 -8.32 -0.25
C PHE A 40 -19.16 -9.12 0.66
N HIS A 41 -18.93 -9.06 1.98
CA HIS A 41 -19.83 -9.64 2.97
C HIS A 41 -21.24 -9.04 2.88
N LYS A 42 -21.36 -7.70 2.80
CA LYS A 42 -22.66 -7.04 2.59
C LYS A 42 -23.37 -7.44 1.29
N GLN A 43 -22.61 -7.83 0.27
CA GLN A 43 -23.14 -8.33 -1.01
C GLN A 43 -23.50 -9.82 -0.97
N GLY A 44 -23.26 -10.51 0.16
CA GLY A 44 -23.49 -11.95 0.30
C GLY A 44 -22.43 -12.82 -0.39
N LEU A 45 -21.31 -12.24 -0.81
CA LEU A 45 -20.19 -12.97 -1.44
C LEU A 45 -19.30 -13.69 -0.43
N LEU A 46 -19.39 -13.30 0.84
CA LEU A 46 -18.65 -13.91 1.95
C LEU A 46 -19.62 -14.23 3.08
N THR A 47 -19.37 -15.34 3.77
CA THR A 47 -19.99 -15.63 5.07
C THR A 47 -19.30 -14.86 6.20
N ASP A 48 -19.95 -14.78 7.38
CA ASP A 48 -19.36 -14.17 8.58
C ASP A 48 -18.01 -14.80 8.92
N SER A 49 -17.93 -16.13 8.90
CA SER A 49 -16.70 -16.88 9.21
C SER A 49 -15.56 -16.63 8.21
N GLN A 50 -15.88 -16.42 6.93
CA GLN A 50 -14.90 -16.07 5.91
C GLN A 50 -14.39 -14.64 6.10
N LEU A 51 -15.28 -13.72 6.47
CA LEU A 51 -14.91 -12.33 6.76
C LEU A 51 -13.97 -12.24 7.97
N GLU A 52 -14.31 -12.90 9.08
CA GLU A 52 -13.47 -12.91 10.29
C GLU A 52 -12.07 -13.45 9.97
N ARG A 53 -11.99 -14.59 9.29
CA ARG A 53 -10.70 -15.20 8.90
C ARG A 53 -9.85 -14.26 8.02
N LEU A 54 -10.47 -13.55 7.08
CA LEU A 54 -9.77 -12.60 6.20
C LEU A 54 -9.25 -11.38 6.98
N ILE A 55 -9.98 -10.91 7.98
CA ILE A 55 -9.53 -9.82 8.86
C ILE A 55 -8.35 -10.30 9.71
N ASP A 56 -8.43 -11.50 10.29
CA ASP A 56 -7.36 -12.06 11.13
C ASP A 56 -6.05 -12.23 10.35
N MET A 57 -6.11 -12.80 9.14
CA MET A 57 -4.93 -12.94 8.27
C MET A 57 -4.24 -11.62 7.93
N ASN A 58 -4.99 -10.51 7.93
CA ASN A 58 -4.46 -9.19 7.58
C ASN A 58 -4.16 -8.33 8.81
N THR A 59 -4.44 -8.78 10.04
CA THR A 59 -4.14 -8.05 11.28
C THR A 59 -2.92 -8.59 12.01
N VAL A 60 -2.58 -9.87 11.81
CA VAL A 60 -1.29 -10.41 12.22
C VAL A 60 -0.22 -9.63 11.46
N LYS A 61 0.67 -8.94 12.19
CA LYS A 61 1.80 -8.24 11.58
C LYS A 61 2.52 -9.21 10.65
N THR A 62 2.59 -8.86 9.38
CA THR A 62 3.47 -9.50 8.40
C THR A 62 4.92 -9.16 8.76
N ASP A 63 5.38 -9.64 9.91
CA ASP A 63 6.76 -9.48 10.37
C ASP A 63 7.67 -10.58 9.79
N ASN A 64 7.16 -11.50 8.95
CA ASN A 64 7.91 -12.63 8.40
C ASN A 64 7.54 -13.01 6.96
N ILE A 65 7.59 -12.08 6.00
CA ILE A 65 7.74 -12.47 4.59
C ILE A 65 8.87 -11.65 3.96
N ALA A 66 10.09 -11.98 4.40
CA ALA A 66 11.33 -11.72 3.69
C ALA A 66 12.19 -12.98 3.79
N ALA A 67 12.00 -13.88 2.82
CA ALA A 67 12.93 -14.93 2.35
C ALA A 67 12.16 -15.70 1.26
N ASP A 68 12.45 -15.45 -0.02
CA ASP A 68 13.30 -16.33 -0.85
C ASP A 68 12.78 -17.78 -0.87
N ASN A 69 12.36 -18.35 -2.01
CA ASN A 69 13.07 -18.34 -3.28
C ASN A 69 12.09 -18.47 -4.46
N ASP A 70 12.28 -17.64 -5.47
CA ASP A 70 12.04 -18.03 -6.86
C ASP A 70 12.98 -19.21 -7.17
N ASP A 71 12.49 -20.45 -7.11
CA ASP A 71 13.15 -21.58 -7.78
C ASP A 71 12.52 -21.75 -9.16
N ASP A 72 12.92 -20.82 -10.03
CA ASP A 72 12.69 -20.85 -11.46
C ASP A 72 13.63 -21.91 -12.07
N ASN A 73 13.34 -23.20 -11.84
CA ASN A 73 14.03 -24.30 -12.52
C ASN A 73 13.08 -25.06 -13.44
N ASN A 74 12.87 -24.41 -14.57
CA ASN A 74 12.40 -24.99 -15.82
C ASN A 74 13.44 -26.02 -16.31
N ASN A 75 13.18 -27.32 -16.13
CA ASN A 75 13.88 -28.36 -16.91
C ASN A 75 12.88 -29.38 -17.50
N PRO A 76 12.49 -29.25 -18.77
CA PRO A 76 11.83 -30.31 -19.51
C PRO A 76 12.87 -31.08 -20.34
N ALA A 77 13.42 -32.19 -19.82
CA ALA A 77 13.96 -33.31 -20.63
C ALA A 77 14.54 -34.43 -19.76
N ALA A 78 13.94 -35.63 -19.82
CA ALA A 78 14.56 -36.88 -20.30
C ALA A 78 13.57 -38.04 -20.15
#